data_AF-A4CF82-F1
#
_entry.id   AF-A4CF82-F1
#
_cell.length_a   1.000
_cell.length_b   1.000
_cell.length_c   1.000
_cell.angle_alpha   90.00
_cell.angle_beta   90.00
_cell.angle_gamma   90.00
#
_symmetry.space_group_name_H-M   'P 1'
#
loop_
_entity.id
_entity.type
_entity.pdbx_description
1 polymer ?
#
loop_
_entity_poly.entity_id
_entity_poly.type
_entity_poly.pdbx_seq_one_letter_code
_entity_poly.pdbx_strand_id
1 'polypeptide(L)'
;MKAILLASLTLTASTFAHAFPVEVFDASTQCVSRMTSTGERFVPPCNFSDMNVYSEQNTYHSNSLIVRSGLFKTALNYNFVCESIRPLSIRYTLSAGAGASSSNRISGSRSDESNTIELTHGFTNATLNFANLEGATGFQAIKPGCNLAVQQLLTYPEPRYFNQLATHLVSYNNQMKTLISIAIPSTNHISLINTIDNSLATLEILQFDIEDDFLLDTVQATMTELTAAKSHLTRNCSVGSNSALCTAEIANLRSVISNSLIINENNISELHNFLNEQVSWLSGRPLGRDLLILSNGLNKLKSQL
;
A
#
# COMPACT_ATOMS: atom_id res chain seq x y z
N MET A 1 40.86 7.22 38.94
CA MET A 1 39.60 6.87 38.23
C MET A 1 39.53 7.65 36.94
N LYS A 2 39.72 7.01 35.79
CA LYS A 2 39.42 7.56 34.46
C LYS A 2 38.66 6.47 33.71
N ALA A 3 37.34 6.56 33.71
CA ALA A 3 36.49 5.73 32.88
C ALA A 3 36.43 6.41 31.50
N ILE A 4 37.09 5.80 30.51
CA ILE A 4 36.99 6.21 29.11
C ILE A 4 35.75 5.50 28.57
N LEU A 5 34.67 6.26 28.41
CA LEU A 5 33.47 5.84 27.67
C LEU A 5 33.78 5.93 26.17
N LEU A 6 34.12 4.79 25.56
CA LEU A 6 34.08 4.64 24.11
C LEU A 6 32.62 4.49 23.68
N ALA A 7 32.04 5.56 23.15
CA ALA A 7 30.80 5.49 22.39
C ALA A 7 31.10 4.80 21.05
N SER A 8 30.77 3.51 20.96
CA SER A 8 30.71 2.78 19.70
C SER A 8 29.55 3.32 18.86
N LEU A 9 29.85 4.17 17.88
CA LEU A 9 28.96 4.44 16.76
C LEU A 9 28.79 3.15 15.95
N THR A 10 27.72 2.41 16.24
CA THR A 10 27.21 1.40 15.32
C THR A 10 26.60 2.14 14.12
N LEU A 11 27.34 2.22 13.01
CA LEU A 11 26.77 2.53 11.70
C LEU A 11 25.72 1.46 11.41
N THR A 12 24.44 1.81 11.54
CA THR A 12 23.34 1.03 11.00
C THR A 12 23.49 1.00 9.48
N ALA A 13 23.33 -0.19 8.92
CA ALA A 13 23.46 -0.51 7.51
C ALA A 13 22.90 0.59 6.59
N SER A 14 23.74 1.06 5.67
CA SER A 14 23.35 1.92 4.57
C SER A 14 22.26 1.22 3.75
N THR A 15 21.04 1.72 3.81
CA THR A 15 20.07 1.51 2.74
C THR A 15 20.69 2.12 1.48
N PHE A 16 20.98 1.30 0.47
CA PHE A 16 21.43 1.79 -0.82
C PHE A 16 20.27 2.54 -1.48
N ALA A 17 20.14 3.83 -1.19
CA ALA A 17 19.27 4.72 -1.94
C ALA A 17 19.99 5.02 -3.27
N HIS A 18 19.45 4.52 -4.38
CA HIS A 18 19.88 4.97 -5.68
C HIS A 18 19.41 6.41 -5.87
N ALA A 19 20.32 7.30 -6.27
CA ALA A 19 19.92 8.59 -6.80
C ALA A 19 19.38 8.35 -8.22
N PHE A 20 18.10 8.65 -8.44
CA PHE A 20 17.51 8.61 -9.77
C PHE A 20 17.86 9.87 -10.58
N PRO A 21 17.99 9.78 -11.92
CA PRO A 21 17.81 8.58 -12.75
C PRO A 21 18.98 7.58 -12.65
N VAL A 22 18.67 6.30 -12.83
CA VAL A 22 19.65 5.21 -12.86
C VAL A 22 19.80 4.74 -14.31
N GLU A 23 20.98 4.94 -14.89
CA GLU A 23 21.31 4.41 -16.22
C GLU A 23 21.51 2.89 -16.15
N VAL A 24 20.73 2.16 -16.94
CA VAL A 24 20.77 0.69 -17.00
C VAL A 24 21.54 0.23 -18.24
N PHE A 25 21.36 0.94 -19.35
CA PHE A 25 22.05 0.64 -20.60
C PHE A 25 22.34 1.93 -21.37
N ASP A 26 23.55 2.04 -21.92
CA ASP A 26 23.90 3.06 -22.91
C ASP A 26 24.80 2.43 -23.98
N ALA A 27 24.32 2.46 -25.23
CA ALA A 27 25.08 1.93 -26.35
C ALA A 27 26.43 2.63 -26.54
N SER A 28 26.55 3.90 -26.16
CA SER A 28 27.78 4.69 -26.34
C SER A 28 28.94 4.22 -25.46
N THR A 29 28.62 3.70 -24.28
CA THR A 29 29.60 3.24 -23.29
C THR A 29 29.74 1.72 -23.29
N GLN A 30 28.68 0.99 -23.65
CA GLN A 30 28.63 -0.46 -23.51
C GLN A 30 28.81 -1.21 -24.84
N CYS A 31 28.63 -0.58 -26.01
CA CYS A 31 28.79 -1.25 -27.31
C CYS A 31 30.00 -0.72 -28.10
N VAL A 32 30.37 -1.42 -29.18
CA VAL A 32 31.49 -1.00 -30.04
C VAL A 32 31.03 0.08 -31.02
N SER A 33 31.69 1.24 -31.02
CA SER A 33 31.45 2.28 -32.03
C SER A 33 32.09 1.93 -33.38
N ARG A 34 31.38 2.21 -34.47
CA ARG A 34 31.87 2.13 -35.85
C ARG A 34 31.36 3.31 -36.68
N MET A 35 32.25 3.90 -37.48
CA MET A 35 31.88 4.91 -38.45
C MET A 35 31.30 4.25 -39.72
N THR A 36 30.12 4.68 -40.15
CA THR A 36 29.48 4.23 -41.39
C THR A 36 29.30 5.40 -42.36
N SER A 37 28.92 5.12 -43.61
CA SER A 37 28.53 6.17 -44.57
C SER A 37 27.35 7.03 -44.13
N THR A 38 26.57 6.57 -43.14
CA THR A 38 25.41 7.28 -42.56
C THR A 38 25.68 7.87 -41.17
N GLY A 39 26.94 7.92 -40.76
CA GLY A 39 27.39 8.40 -39.45
C GLY A 39 27.80 7.29 -38.49
N GLU A 40 28.05 7.66 -37.23
CA GLU A 40 28.41 6.73 -36.17
C GLU A 40 27.26 5.77 -35.85
N ARG A 41 27.62 4.51 -35.63
CA ARG A 41 26.72 3.44 -35.21
C ARG A 41 27.40 2.60 -34.12
N PHE A 42 26.60 2.12 -33.20
CA PHE A 42 27.01 1.16 -32.19
C PHE A 42 26.63 -0.24 -32.63
N VAL A 43 27.56 -1.20 -32.49
CA VAL A 43 27.37 -2.58 -32.92
C VAL A 43 27.75 -3.55 -31.80
N PRO A 44 27.14 -4.75 -31.77
CA PRO A 44 27.57 -5.82 -30.88
C PRO A 44 29.04 -6.24 -31.07
N PRO A 45 29.65 -6.89 -30.06
CA PRO A 45 29.07 -7.20 -28.74
C PRO A 45 28.91 -5.96 -27.86
N CYS A 46 27.91 -5.97 -27.00
CA CYS A 46 27.72 -4.97 -25.95
C CYS A 46 28.02 -5.59 -24.58
N ASN A 47 28.79 -4.90 -23.75
CA ASN A 47 29.12 -5.29 -22.39
C ASN A 47 27.98 -4.93 -21.43
N PHE A 48 26.86 -5.66 -21.53
CA PHE A 48 25.73 -5.53 -20.61
C PHE A 48 25.93 -6.46 -19.41
N SER A 49 25.78 -5.92 -18.20
CA SER A 49 25.84 -6.67 -16.96
C SER A 49 24.54 -6.52 -16.20
N ASP A 50 24.12 -7.61 -15.54
CA ASP A 50 22.92 -7.61 -14.72
C ASP A 50 22.96 -6.52 -13.66
N MET A 51 21.81 -5.87 -13.45
CA MET A 51 21.69 -4.74 -12.54
C MET A 51 20.44 -4.89 -11.68
N ASN A 52 20.58 -4.63 -10.39
CA ASN A 52 19.46 -4.51 -9.45
C ASN A 52 19.22 -3.04 -9.12
N VAL A 53 17.95 -2.65 -9.12
CA VAL A 53 17.47 -1.35 -8.66
C VAL A 53 16.45 -1.59 -7.55
N TYR A 54 16.66 -0.97 -6.40
CA TYR A 54 15.77 -1.09 -5.25
C TYR A 54 14.74 0.03 -5.25
N SER A 55 13.51 -0.28 -4.82
CA SER A 55 12.47 0.73 -4.70
C SER A 55 12.75 1.69 -3.54
N GLU A 56 12.46 2.98 -3.75
CA GLU A 56 12.29 3.90 -2.64
C GLU A 56 10.98 3.60 -1.92
N GLN A 57 11.02 3.63 -0.60
CA GLN A 57 9.85 3.42 0.24
C GLN A 57 9.97 4.30 1.49
N ASN A 58 8.86 4.91 1.89
CA ASN A 58 8.71 5.53 3.20
C ASN A 58 8.06 4.55 4.17
N THR A 59 8.73 4.25 5.28
CA THR A 59 8.27 3.31 6.33
C THR A 59 7.87 4.01 7.63
N TYR A 60 7.80 5.35 7.65
CA TYR A 60 7.27 6.05 8.83
C TYR A 60 5.82 5.65 9.10
N HIS A 61 5.52 5.41 10.39
CA HIS A 61 4.21 4.94 10.88
C HIS A 61 3.71 3.61 10.28
N SER A 62 4.57 2.79 9.68
CA SER A 62 4.16 1.52 9.06
C SER A 62 4.18 0.30 9.99
N ASN A 63 4.31 0.49 11.31
CA ASN A 63 4.48 -0.61 12.27
C ASN A 63 3.16 -1.25 12.70
N SER A 64 2.02 -0.56 12.53
CA SER A 64 0.71 -1.06 12.93
C SER A 64 0.25 -2.23 12.09
N LEU A 65 -0.53 -3.13 12.69
CA LEU A 65 -1.05 -4.31 11.99
C LEU A 65 -1.97 -3.91 10.83
N ILE A 66 -2.81 -2.89 11.01
CA ILE A 66 -3.71 -2.32 9.98
C ILE A 66 -2.97 -1.81 8.74
N VAL A 67 -1.67 -1.46 8.86
CA VAL A 67 -0.83 -1.06 7.72
C VAL A 67 -0.09 -2.26 7.14
N ARG A 68 0.47 -3.12 8.01
CA ARG A 68 1.31 -4.25 7.59
C ARG A 68 0.53 -5.39 6.95
N SER A 69 -0.77 -5.54 7.24
CA SER A 69 -1.67 -6.46 6.53
C SER A 69 -2.04 -5.96 5.14
N GLY A 70 -1.76 -4.69 4.84
CA GLY A 70 -2.25 -4.03 3.64
C GLY A 70 -1.54 -4.35 2.34
N LEU A 71 -2.19 -3.95 1.24
CA LEU A 71 -1.66 -4.03 -0.12
C LEU A 71 -0.86 -2.77 -0.47
N PHE A 72 0.26 -2.99 -1.13
CA PHE A 72 1.18 -1.97 -1.60
C PHE A 72 1.33 -2.09 -3.11
N LYS A 73 1.67 -0.97 -3.72
CA LYS A 73 1.93 -0.85 -5.15
C LYS A 73 3.36 -0.40 -5.35
N THR A 74 4.07 -1.08 -6.24
CA THR A 74 5.35 -0.63 -6.77
C THR A 74 5.17 -0.12 -8.18
N ALA A 75 5.58 1.13 -8.44
CA ALA A 75 5.58 1.73 -9.77
C ALA A 75 7.01 2.00 -10.24
N LEU A 76 7.36 1.42 -11.38
CA LEU A 76 8.59 1.67 -12.13
C LEU A 76 8.29 2.68 -13.23
N ASN A 77 8.98 3.83 -13.21
CA ASN A 77 9.03 4.76 -14.30
C ASN A 77 10.39 4.66 -15.00
N TYR A 78 10.39 4.43 -16.31
CA TYR A 78 11.61 4.31 -17.10
C TYR A 78 11.46 5.00 -18.46
N ASN A 79 12.60 5.25 -19.09
CA ASN A 79 12.69 5.70 -20.47
C ASN A 79 13.67 4.81 -21.23
N PHE A 80 13.24 4.24 -22.36
CA PHE A 80 14.11 3.47 -23.25
C PHE A 80 14.07 4.05 -24.65
N VAL A 81 14.94 5.01 -24.93
CA VAL A 81 15.12 5.53 -26.29
C VAL A 81 16.09 4.61 -27.00
N CYS A 82 15.69 3.99 -28.11
CA CYS A 82 16.61 3.26 -28.96
C CYS A 82 16.10 3.09 -30.38
N GLU A 83 16.90 3.56 -31.34
CA GLU A 83 16.73 3.23 -32.75
C GLU A 83 17.78 2.24 -33.22
N SER A 84 17.34 1.11 -33.72
CA SER A 84 18.23 0.06 -34.20
C SER A 84 17.61 -0.73 -35.36
N ILE A 85 18.47 -1.39 -36.16
CA ILE A 85 18.01 -2.19 -37.32
C ILE A 85 17.07 -3.33 -36.88
N ARG A 86 17.45 -4.04 -35.81
CA ARG A 86 16.58 -5.01 -35.14
C ARG A 86 16.16 -4.47 -33.78
N PRO A 87 14.92 -4.73 -33.31
CA PRO A 87 14.47 -4.27 -32.00
C PRO A 87 15.43 -4.71 -30.90
N LEU A 88 15.85 -3.76 -30.08
CA LEU A 88 16.63 -4.01 -28.88
C LEU A 88 15.67 -4.03 -27.68
N SER A 89 15.80 -5.04 -26.83
CA SER A 89 14.97 -5.14 -25.62
C SER A 89 15.77 -5.64 -24.44
N ILE A 90 15.38 -5.24 -23.23
CA ILE A 90 16.02 -5.69 -21.99
C ILE A 90 14.99 -6.48 -21.19
N ARG A 91 15.37 -7.69 -20.78
CA ARG A 91 14.55 -8.52 -19.89
C ARG A 91 14.67 -7.98 -18.47
N TYR A 92 13.52 -7.79 -17.83
CA TYR A 92 13.44 -7.41 -16.43
C TYR A 92 12.58 -8.38 -15.63
N THR A 93 12.83 -8.40 -14.32
CA THR A 93 11.98 -9.01 -13.31
C THR A 93 11.79 -8.02 -12.18
N LEU A 94 10.56 -7.55 -11.99
CA LEU A 94 10.13 -6.79 -10.83
C LEU A 94 9.54 -7.77 -9.82
N SER A 95 10.10 -7.86 -8.62
CA SER A 95 9.67 -8.80 -7.59
C SER A 95 9.52 -8.14 -6.23
N ALA A 96 8.52 -8.58 -5.47
CA ALA A 96 8.27 -8.17 -4.10
C ALA A 96 7.85 -9.40 -3.27
N GLY A 97 8.67 -9.75 -2.26
CA GLY A 97 8.43 -10.92 -1.43
C GLY A 97 8.40 -12.26 -2.20
N ALA A 98 7.81 -13.29 -1.60
CA ALA A 98 7.83 -14.66 -2.12
C ALA A 98 6.74 -14.97 -3.17
N GLY A 99 5.82 -14.05 -3.46
CA GLY A 99 4.62 -14.34 -4.26
C GLY A 99 4.29 -13.35 -5.37
N ALA A 100 4.79 -12.11 -5.31
CA ALA A 100 4.49 -11.09 -6.31
C ALA A 100 5.70 -10.87 -7.22
N SER A 101 5.57 -11.22 -8.49
CA SER A 101 6.57 -10.89 -9.50
C SER A 101 5.95 -10.63 -10.86
N SER A 102 6.57 -9.73 -11.62
CA SER A 102 6.25 -9.43 -13.01
C SER A 102 7.54 -9.48 -13.79
N SER A 103 7.61 -10.35 -14.80
CA SER A 103 8.77 -10.47 -15.68
C SER A 103 8.35 -10.25 -17.11
N ASN A 104 9.03 -9.33 -17.80
CA ASN A 104 8.77 -9.05 -19.20
C ASN A 104 10.02 -8.46 -19.87
N ARG A 105 9.85 -7.93 -21.07
CA ARG A 105 10.88 -7.22 -21.83
C ARG A 105 10.45 -5.79 -22.05
N ILE A 106 11.39 -4.87 -21.88
CA ILE A 106 11.22 -3.47 -22.27
C ILE A 106 11.90 -3.31 -23.62
N SER A 107 11.15 -2.85 -24.63
CA SER A 107 11.69 -2.57 -25.96
C SER A 107 11.97 -1.08 -26.12
N GLY A 108 13.00 -0.74 -26.88
CA GLY A 108 13.32 0.66 -27.18
C GLY A 108 12.29 1.32 -28.08
N SER A 109 11.94 2.56 -27.77
CA SER A 109 11.12 3.46 -28.58
C SER A 109 11.98 4.47 -29.35
N ARG A 110 11.44 5.05 -30.41
CA ARG A 110 12.11 6.14 -31.16
C ARG A 110 12.01 7.49 -30.45
N SER A 111 10.96 7.65 -29.66
CA SER A 111 10.68 8.84 -28.87
C SER A 111 11.14 8.65 -27.43
N ASP A 112 11.54 9.77 -26.84
CA ASP A 112 11.74 9.93 -25.40
C ASP A 112 10.36 9.95 -24.72
N GLU A 113 9.90 8.77 -24.33
CA GLU A 113 8.62 8.57 -23.67
C GLU A 113 8.81 7.83 -22.35
N SER A 114 8.33 8.48 -21.29
CA SER A 114 8.27 7.86 -19.96
C SER A 114 7.20 6.78 -19.95
N ASN A 115 7.61 5.56 -19.62
CA ASN A 115 6.76 4.38 -19.53
C ASN A 115 6.64 3.92 -18.08
N THR A 116 5.51 3.31 -17.74
CA THR A 116 5.24 2.84 -16.37
C THR A 116 4.93 1.35 -16.33
N ILE A 117 5.54 0.64 -15.38
CA ILE A 117 5.21 -0.74 -15.03
C ILE A 117 4.80 -0.76 -13.56
N GLU A 118 3.75 -1.51 -13.24
CA GLU A 118 3.18 -1.55 -11.90
C GLU A 118 3.11 -2.99 -11.38
N LEU A 119 3.29 -3.16 -10.07
CA LEU A 119 3.13 -4.44 -9.36
C LEU A 119 2.43 -4.19 -8.03
N THR A 120 1.30 -4.85 -7.80
CA THR A 120 0.64 -4.90 -6.49
C THR A 120 1.16 -6.08 -5.69
N HIS A 121 1.44 -5.89 -4.40
CA HIS A 121 2.02 -6.88 -3.49
C HIS A 121 1.69 -6.57 -2.03
N GLY A 122 2.03 -7.44 -1.08
CA GLY A 122 1.89 -7.16 0.36
C GLY A 122 2.98 -6.20 0.89
N PHE A 123 3.01 -5.93 2.20
CA PHE A 123 4.01 -5.02 2.78
C PHE A 123 5.45 -5.58 2.76
N THR A 124 6.14 -5.41 1.63
CA THR A 124 7.53 -5.85 1.39
C THR A 124 8.24 -4.90 0.44
N ASN A 125 9.57 -4.79 0.56
CA ASN A 125 10.37 -4.03 -0.39
C ASN A 125 10.38 -4.71 -1.76
N ALA A 126 10.27 -3.93 -2.82
CA ALA A 126 10.38 -4.42 -4.19
C ALA A 126 11.80 -4.25 -4.72
N THR A 127 12.20 -5.17 -5.59
CA THR A 127 13.48 -5.13 -6.30
C THR A 127 13.23 -5.36 -7.77
N LEU A 128 13.86 -4.53 -8.61
CA LEU A 128 13.86 -4.65 -10.06
C LEU A 128 15.22 -5.18 -10.51
N ASN A 129 15.22 -6.31 -11.19
CA ASN A 129 16.40 -6.89 -11.79
C ASN A 129 16.33 -6.77 -13.32
N PHE A 130 17.40 -6.26 -13.94
CA PHE A 130 17.62 -6.33 -15.38
C PHE A 130 18.67 -7.40 -15.66
N ALA A 131 18.33 -8.40 -16.46
CA ALA A 131 19.12 -9.64 -16.55
C ALA A 131 19.71 -9.93 -17.93
N ASN A 132 19.16 -9.36 -19.00
CA ASN A 132 19.67 -9.67 -20.34
C ASN A 132 19.30 -8.61 -21.37
N LEU A 133 20.27 -8.29 -22.23
CA LEU A 133 20.08 -7.49 -23.42
C LEU A 133 19.81 -8.40 -24.63
N GLU A 134 18.59 -8.37 -25.13
CA GLU A 134 18.16 -9.13 -26.29
C GLU A 134 18.21 -8.29 -27.57
N GLY A 135 18.54 -8.93 -28.70
CA GLY A 135 18.69 -8.25 -30.00
C GLY A 135 20.08 -7.63 -30.22
N ALA A 136 21.01 -7.78 -29.28
CA ALA A 136 22.39 -7.32 -29.38
C ALA A 136 23.35 -8.38 -29.97
N THR A 137 22.94 -9.09 -31.02
CA THR A 137 23.80 -10.11 -31.69
C THR A 137 23.66 -10.06 -33.21
N GLY A 138 24.71 -10.48 -33.93
CA GLY A 138 24.71 -10.59 -35.38
C GLY A 138 24.78 -9.23 -36.10
N PHE A 139 24.22 -9.15 -37.31
CA PHE A 139 24.13 -7.90 -38.08
C PHE A 139 23.15 -6.94 -37.42
N GLN A 140 23.67 -6.10 -36.55
CA GLN A 140 22.94 -5.09 -35.79
C GLN A 140 23.70 -3.77 -35.87
N ALA A 141 22.95 -2.69 -36.10
CA ALA A 141 23.46 -1.32 -35.98
C ALA A 141 22.46 -0.50 -35.17
N ILE A 142 22.99 0.16 -34.14
CA ILE A 142 22.26 0.97 -33.18
C ILE A 142 22.66 2.43 -33.42
N LYS A 143 21.69 3.34 -33.47
CA LYS A 143 21.96 4.76 -33.62
C LYS A 143 22.47 5.38 -32.30
N PRO A 144 23.20 6.51 -32.38
CA PRO A 144 23.52 7.29 -31.19
C PRO A 144 22.28 7.70 -30.40
N GLY A 145 22.41 7.77 -29.08
CA GLY A 145 21.32 8.07 -28.15
C GLY A 145 20.47 6.86 -27.76
N CYS A 146 20.91 5.63 -28.04
CA CYS A 146 20.22 4.43 -27.56
C CYS A 146 20.56 4.15 -26.09
N ASN A 147 19.66 4.47 -25.17
CA ASN A 147 19.83 4.30 -23.73
C ASN A 147 18.54 3.88 -23.00
N LEU A 148 18.69 3.09 -21.93
CA LEU A 148 17.64 2.79 -20.95
C LEU A 148 18.03 3.42 -19.62
N ALA A 149 17.14 4.26 -19.09
CA ALA A 149 17.28 4.84 -17.77
C ALA A 149 16.00 4.64 -16.94
N VAL A 150 16.16 4.15 -15.71
CA VAL A 150 15.09 4.15 -14.72
C VAL A 150 15.00 5.54 -14.13
N GLN A 151 13.88 6.21 -14.36
CA GLN A 151 13.62 7.55 -13.84
C GLN A 151 13.19 7.51 -12.38
N GLN A 152 12.51 6.44 -11.97
CA GLN A 152 12.02 6.29 -10.61
C GLN A 152 11.53 4.86 -10.37
N LEU A 153 11.69 4.36 -9.14
CA LEU A 153 11.07 3.11 -8.66
C LEU A 153 10.56 3.33 -7.23
N LEU A 154 9.23 3.31 -7.04
CA LEU A 154 8.60 3.61 -5.75
C LEU A 154 7.73 2.46 -5.28
N THR A 155 7.81 2.15 -3.99
CA THR A 155 6.81 1.33 -3.30
C THR A 155 5.99 2.23 -2.37
N TYR A 156 4.67 2.21 -2.52
CA TYR A 156 3.74 3.06 -1.77
C TYR A 156 2.41 2.32 -1.49
N PRO A 157 1.56 2.85 -0.59
CA PRO A 157 0.29 2.19 -0.25
C PRO A 157 -0.61 2.04 -1.48
N GLU A 158 -1.22 0.87 -1.69
CA GLU A 158 -2.13 0.69 -2.83
C GLU A 158 -3.34 1.62 -2.65
N PRO A 159 -3.59 2.56 -3.57
CA PRO A 159 -4.52 3.66 -3.33
C PRO A 159 -5.97 3.22 -3.09
N ARG A 160 -6.46 2.25 -3.86
CA ARG A 160 -7.86 1.82 -3.80
C ARG A 160 -8.13 1.05 -2.51
N TYR A 161 -7.25 0.10 -2.19
CA TYR A 161 -7.27 -0.68 -0.97
C TYR A 161 -7.29 0.23 0.26
N PHE A 162 -6.34 1.16 0.39
CA PHE A 162 -6.28 2.03 1.57
C PHE A 162 -7.43 3.05 1.64
N ASN A 163 -7.97 3.49 0.50
CA ASN A 163 -9.17 4.34 0.47
C ASN A 163 -10.44 3.57 0.84
N GLN A 164 -10.56 2.29 0.46
CA GLN A 164 -11.64 1.40 0.90
C GLN A 164 -11.52 1.10 2.39
N LEU A 165 -10.32 0.74 2.86
CA LEU A 165 -10.04 0.51 4.28
C LEU A 165 -10.45 1.70 5.14
N ALA A 166 -10.10 2.92 4.73
CA ALA A 166 -10.53 4.14 5.39
C ALA A 166 -12.07 4.29 5.41
N THR A 167 -12.76 3.90 4.34
CA THR A 167 -14.22 3.91 4.27
C THR A 167 -14.84 2.94 5.27
N HIS A 168 -14.31 1.71 5.33
CA HIS A 168 -14.82 0.67 6.22
C HIS A 168 -14.60 1.03 7.69
N LEU A 169 -13.40 1.52 8.05
CA LEU A 169 -13.11 1.99 9.41
C LEU A 169 -14.07 3.11 9.84
N VAL A 170 -14.31 4.11 8.98
CA VAL A 170 -15.24 5.21 9.28
C VAL A 170 -16.68 4.72 9.40
N SER A 171 -17.12 3.84 8.49
CA SER A 171 -18.48 3.27 8.51
C SER A 171 -18.72 2.47 9.79
N TYR A 172 -17.79 1.59 10.12
CA TYR A 172 -17.79 0.82 11.36
C TYR A 172 -17.83 1.72 12.60
N ASN A 173 -17.01 2.79 12.61
CA ASN A 173 -17.00 3.78 13.70
C ASN A 173 -18.36 4.44 13.91
N ASN A 174 -18.97 4.91 12.81
CA ASN A 174 -20.27 5.57 12.84
C ASN A 174 -21.38 4.63 13.33
N GLN A 175 -21.30 3.34 12.97
CA GLN A 175 -22.23 2.34 13.45
C GLN A 175 -22.10 2.11 14.97
N MET A 176 -20.88 2.00 15.48
CA MET A 176 -20.64 1.85 16.92
C MET A 176 -21.06 3.10 17.71
N LYS A 177 -20.78 4.30 17.19
CA LYS A 177 -21.25 5.58 17.77
C LYS A 177 -22.78 5.64 17.82
N THR A 178 -23.46 5.20 16.77
CA THR A 178 -24.93 5.13 16.72
C THR A 178 -25.45 4.21 17.81
N LEU A 179 -24.91 2.99 17.95
CA LEU A 179 -25.34 2.09 19.01
C LEU A 179 -25.08 2.64 20.41
N ILE A 180 -23.92 3.24 20.67
CA ILE A 180 -23.59 3.88 21.96
C ILE A 180 -24.59 4.99 22.31
N SER A 181 -25.02 5.77 21.32
CA SER A 181 -25.97 6.87 21.54
C SER A 181 -27.36 6.37 21.95
N ILE A 182 -27.73 5.16 21.52
CA ILE A 182 -29.04 4.55 21.77
C ILE A 182 -29.00 3.64 23.00
N ALA A 183 -27.85 3.04 23.32
CA ALA A 183 -27.61 2.21 24.51
C ALA A 183 -27.50 3.05 25.80
N ILE A 184 -28.57 3.79 26.12
CA ILE A 184 -28.74 4.50 27.40
C ILE A 184 -29.74 3.76 28.29
N PRO A 185 -29.58 3.80 29.63
CA PRO A 185 -30.43 3.06 30.57
C PRO A 185 -31.94 3.29 30.44
N SER A 186 -32.35 4.45 29.94
CA SER A 186 -33.76 4.83 29.75
C SER A 186 -34.36 4.37 28.42
N THR A 187 -33.56 3.79 27.52
CA THR A 187 -34.05 3.35 26.21
C THR A 187 -34.94 2.11 26.34
N ASN A 188 -36.02 2.09 25.58
CA ASN A 188 -36.84 0.89 25.44
C ASN A 188 -36.00 -0.24 24.83
N HIS A 189 -35.86 -1.36 25.55
CA HIS A 189 -35.03 -2.50 25.13
C HIS A 189 -35.44 -3.07 23.77
N ILE A 190 -36.72 -2.99 23.37
CA ILE A 190 -37.18 -3.44 22.03
C ILE A 190 -36.55 -2.57 20.94
N SER A 191 -36.52 -1.25 21.14
CA SER A 191 -35.87 -0.31 20.22
C SER A 191 -34.37 -0.56 20.14
N LEU A 192 -33.74 -0.88 21.28
CA LEU A 192 -32.32 -1.20 21.33
C LEU A 192 -32.00 -2.49 20.58
N ILE A 193 -32.81 -3.55 20.75
CA ILE A 193 -32.68 -4.81 20.02
C ILE A 193 -32.79 -4.58 18.51
N ASN A 194 -33.79 -3.82 18.05
CA ASN A 194 -33.94 -3.49 16.63
C ASN A 194 -32.74 -2.71 16.09
N THR A 195 -32.14 -1.84 16.91
CA THR A 195 -30.93 -1.10 16.52
C THR A 195 -29.72 -2.04 16.40
N ILE A 196 -29.58 -3.00 17.32
CA ILE A 196 -28.54 -4.02 17.22
C ILE A 196 -28.72 -4.84 15.95
N ASP A 197 -29.95 -5.22 15.60
CA ASP A 197 -30.23 -5.95 14.36
C ASP A 197 -29.86 -5.17 13.09
N ASN A 198 -30.23 -3.89 13.02
CA ASN A 198 -29.81 -3.02 11.92
C ASN A 198 -28.28 -2.87 11.85
N SER A 199 -27.62 -2.85 13.00
CA SER A 199 -26.16 -2.75 13.08
C SER A 199 -25.48 -4.03 12.59
N LEU A 200 -25.96 -5.19 13.04
CA LEU A 200 -25.47 -6.49 12.60
C LEU A 200 -25.64 -6.64 11.09
N ALA A 201 -26.80 -6.27 10.53
CA ALA A 201 -27.01 -6.30 9.09
C ALA A 201 -26.06 -5.36 8.32
N THR A 202 -25.79 -4.16 8.85
CA THR A 202 -24.85 -3.22 8.25
C THR A 202 -23.41 -3.74 8.28
N LEU A 203 -22.98 -4.34 9.39
CA LEU A 203 -21.66 -4.95 9.52
C LEU A 203 -21.51 -6.20 8.65
N GLU A 204 -22.57 -6.99 8.48
CA GLU A 204 -22.61 -8.12 7.56
C GLU A 204 -22.41 -7.67 6.10
N ILE A 205 -23.06 -6.59 5.69
CA ILE A 205 -22.85 -6.00 4.35
C ILE A 205 -21.39 -5.53 4.20
N LEU A 206 -20.83 -4.85 5.22
CA LEU A 206 -19.44 -4.39 5.19
C LEU A 206 -18.44 -5.55 5.01
N GLN A 207 -18.69 -6.72 5.62
CA GLN A 207 -17.80 -7.88 5.48
C GLN A 207 -17.60 -8.34 4.03
N PHE A 208 -18.63 -8.21 3.18
CA PHE A 208 -18.53 -8.64 1.78
C PHE A 208 -17.56 -7.77 0.96
N ASP A 209 -17.33 -6.52 1.39
CA ASP A 209 -16.48 -5.56 0.70
C ASP A 209 -15.07 -5.44 1.33
N ILE A 210 -14.84 -6.04 2.49
CA ILE A 210 -13.53 -5.98 3.18
C ILE A 210 -12.57 -7.00 2.57
N GLU A 211 -11.53 -6.50 1.91
CA GLU A 211 -10.38 -7.29 1.44
C GLU A 211 -9.27 -7.45 2.50
N ASP A 212 -9.32 -6.68 3.59
CA ASP A 212 -8.33 -6.73 4.67
C ASP A 212 -8.71 -7.77 5.72
N ASP A 213 -7.95 -8.87 5.80
CA ASP A 213 -8.19 -9.96 6.76
C ASP A 213 -8.21 -9.46 8.21
N PHE A 214 -7.34 -8.50 8.56
CA PHE A 214 -7.28 -7.95 9.92
C PHE A 214 -8.57 -7.21 10.31
N LEU A 215 -9.07 -6.34 9.43
CA LEU A 215 -10.34 -5.65 9.65
C LEU A 215 -11.52 -6.62 9.60
N LEU A 216 -11.48 -7.63 8.72
CA LEU A 216 -12.52 -8.65 8.65
C LEU A 216 -12.64 -9.39 9.99
N ASP A 217 -11.53 -9.87 10.55
CA ASP A 217 -11.47 -10.53 11.86
C ASP A 217 -12.01 -9.61 12.97
N THR A 218 -11.65 -8.33 12.94
CA THR A 218 -12.10 -7.32 13.92
C THR A 218 -13.61 -7.12 13.86
N VAL A 219 -14.18 -7.01 12.65
CA VAL A 219 -15.63 -6.85 12.43
C VAL A 219 -16.38 -8.12 12.86
N GLN A 220 -15.86 -9.31 12.54
CA GLN A 220 -16.47 -10.59 12.93
C GLN A 220 -16.47 -10.80 14.45
N ALA A 221 -15.38 -10.45 15.13
CA ALA A 221 -15.32 -10.49 16.58
C ALA A 221 -16.40 -9.57 17.20
N THR A 222 -16.53 -8.35 16.69
CA THR A 222 -17.55 -7.40 17.17
C THR A 222 -18.97 -7.89 16.92
N MET A 223 -19.25 -8.48 15.76
CA MET A 223 -20.57 -9.04 15.46
C MET A 223 -20.93 -10.21 16.39
N THR A 224 -19.94 -11.04 16.75
CA THR A 224 -20.12 -12.11 17.72
C THR A 224 -20.50 -11.56 19.09
N GLU A 225 -19.78 -10.53 19.57
CA GLU A 225 -20.06 -9.86 20.84
C GLU A 225 -21.44 -9.17 20.85
N LEU A 226 -21.81 -8.49 19.77
CA LEU A 226 -23.14 -7.86 19.63
C LEU A 226 -24.27 -8.89 19.61
N THR A 227 -24.07 -10.05 18.96
CA THR A 227 -25.05 -11.14 18.95
C THR A 227 -25.25 -11.72 20.35
N ALA A 228 -24.16 -11.92 21.09
CA ALA A 228 -24.23 -12.35 22.49
C ALA A 228 -24.97 -11.31 23.34
N ALA A 229 -24.59 -10.03 23.25
CA ALA A 229 -25.22 -8.94 24.01
C ALA A 229 -26.72 -8.79 23.68
N LYS A 230 -27.13 -8.95 22.42
CA LYS A 230 -28.54 -9.01 22.01
C LYS A 230 -29.29 -10.14 22.72
N SER A 231 -28.71 -11.33 22.78
CA SER A 231 -29.31 -12.50 23.43
C SER A 231 -29.50 -12.27 24.93
N HIS A 232 -28.51 -11.67 25.60
CA HIS A 232 -28.59 -11.28 27.01
C HIS A 232 -29.68 -10.24 27.26
N LEU A 233 -29.71 -9.16 26.47
CA LEU A 233 -30.77 -8.13 26.56
C LEU A 233 -32.16 -8.72 26.36
N THR A 234 -32.36 -9.56 25.34
CA THR A 234 -33.66 -10.18 25.06
C THR A 234 -34.14 -11.04 26.23
N ARG A 235 -33.24 -11.80 26.85
CA ARG A 235 -33.57 -12.69 27.97
C ARG A 235 -33.89 -11.90 29.24
N ASN A 236 -33.03 -10.94 29.58
CA ASN A 236 -33.00 -10.32 30.90
C ASN A 236 -33.84 -9.02 30.98
N CYS A 237 -34.21 -8.42 29.85
CA CYS A 237 -35.12 -7.26 29.81
C CYS A 237 -36.61 -7.62 29.63
N SER A 238 -36.94 -8.90 29.49
CA SER A 238 -38.31 -9.39 29.22
C SER A 238 -39.34 -8.99 30.28
N VAL A 239 -38.90 -8.77 31.53
CA VAL A 239 -39.72 -8.30 32.66
C VAL A 239 -39.92 -6.78 32.70
N GLY A 240 -39.25 -6.02 31.82
CA GLY A 240 -39.42 -4.58 31.66
C GLY A 240 -38.10 -3.82 31.51
N SER A 241 -38.10 -2.79 30.66
CA SER A 241 -36.92 -1.98 30.31
C SER A 241 -36.26 -1.26 31.49
N ASN A 242 -37.04 -0.97 32.54
CA ASN A 242 -36.56 -0.22 33.71
C ASN A 242 -36.16 -1.12 34.88
N SER A 243 -36.13 -2.44 34.69
CA SER A 243 -35.66 -3.37 35.72
C SER A 243 -34.16 -3.20 35.93
N ALA A 244 -33.69 -3.37 37.18
CA ALA A 244 -32.26 -3.28 37.51
C ALA A 244 -31.40 -4.24 36.66
N LEU A 245 -31.95 -5.42 36.33
CA LEU A 245 -31.32 -6.40 35.44
C LEU A 245 -31.19 -5.84 34.01
N CYS A 246 -32.26 -5.26 33.44
CA CYS A 246 -32.19 -4.68 32.11
C CYS A 246 -31.21 -3.50 32.04
N THR A 247 -31.23 -2.62 33.05
CA THR A 247 -30.26 -1.52 33.15
C THR A 247 -28.81 -2.02 33.20
N ALA A 248 -28.54 -3.11 33.94
CA ALA A 248 -27.22 -3.73 33.98
C ALA A 248 -26.80 -4.29 32.60
N GLU A 249 -27.71 -4.96 31.87
CA GLU A 249 -27.40 -5.46 30.54
C GLU A 249 -27.18 -4.35 29.50
N ILE A 250 -27.93 -3.26 29.59
CA ILE A 250 -27.68 -2.08 28.73
C ILE A 250 -26.29 -1.50 29.02
N ALA A 251 -25.88 -1.46 30.29
CA ALA A 251 -24.53 -1.02 30.67
C ALA A 251 -23.44 -1.98 30.13
N ASN A 252 -23.67 -3.30 30.20
CA ASN A 252 -22.77 -4.31 29.63
C ASN A 252 -22.62 -4.14 28.12
N LEU A 253 -23.74 -4.02 27.38
CA LEU A 253 -23.73 -3.72 25.95
C LEU A 253 -22.90 -2.47 25.67
N ARG A 254 -23.16 -1.39 26.40
CA ARG A 254 -22.44 -0.13 26.22
C ARG A 254 -20.93 -0.29 26.43
N SER A 255 -20.52 -1.10 27.41
CA SER A 255 -19.10 -1.40 27.65
C SER A 255 -18.47 -2.15 26.47
N VAL A 256 -19.15 -3.17 25.93
CA VAL A 256 -18.70 -3.93 24.75
C VAL A 256 -18.47 -2.97 23.58
N ILE A 257 -19.49 -2.18 23.24
CA ILE A 257 -19.43 -1.28 22.08
C ILE A 257 -18.37 -0.18 22.29
N SER A 258 -18.20 0.31 23.52
CA SER A 258 -17.16 1.31 23.82
C SER A 258 -15.76 0.75 23.61
N ASN A 259 -15.52 -0.51 23.99
CA ASN A 259 -14.23 -1.17 23.74
C ASN A 259 -13.97 -1.33 22.24
N SER A 260 -14.96 -1.82 21.48
CA SER A 260 -14.87 -1.93 20.01
C SER A 260 -14.63 -0.57 19.34
N LEU A 261 -15.31 0.48 19.80
CA LEU A 261 -15.13 1.85 19.31
C LEU A 261 -13.71 2.35 19.55
N ILE A 262 -13.17 2.20 20.77
CA ILE A 262 -11.81 2.63 21.12
C ILE A 262 -10.76 1.92 20.23
N ILE A 263 -10.92 0.61 20.03
CA ILE A 263 -10.02 -0.15 19.15
C ILE A 263 -10.06 0.40 17.72
N ASN A 264 -11.25 0.67 17.21
CA ASN A 264 -11.40 1.22 15.86
C ASN A 264 -10.88 2.65 15.72
N GLU A 265 -11.09 3.50 16.74
CA GLU A 265 -10.55 4.87 16.77
C GLU A 265 -9.02 4.88 16.81
N ASN A 266 -8.40 3.93 17.51
CA ASN A 266 -6.96 3.72 17.45
C ASN A 266 -6.50 3.31 16.04
N ASN A 267 -7.18 2.36 15.40
CA ASN A 267 -6.88 1.96 14.01
C ASN A 267 -7.02 3.15 13.03
N ILE A 268 -8.06 3.99 13.20
CA ILE A 268 -8.25 5.22 12.42
C ILE A 268 -7.08 6.18 12.61
N SER A 269 -6.63 6.39 13.86
CA SER A 269 -5.51 7.28 14.18
C SER A 269 -4.19 6.77 13.57
N GLU A 270 -3.91 5.47 13.72
CA GLU A 270 -2.73 4.82 13.16
C GLU A 270 -2.71 4.94 11.63
N LEU A 271 -3.82 4.61 10.97
CA LEU A 271 -3.92 4.71 9.51
C LEU A 271 -3.85 6.16 9.04
N HIS A 272 -4.45 7.11 9.76
CA HIS A 272 -4.37 8.53 9.45
C HIS A 272 -2.92 9.01 9.47
N ASN A 273 -2.16 8.69 10.52
CA ASN A 273 -0.77 9.11 10.66
C ASN A 273 0.09 8.52 9.53
N PHE A 274 -0.12 7.25 9.20
CA PHE A 274 0.53 6.61 8.07
C PHE A 274 0.20 7.30 6.74
N LEU A 275 -1.08 7.44 6.39
CA LEU A 275 -1.48 8.04 5.10
C LEU A 275 -1.08 9.51 4.99
N ASN A 276 -1.10 10.27 6.09
CA ASN A 276 -0.64 11.66 6.10
C ASN A 276 0.84 11.77 5.70
N GLU A 277 1.67 10.92 6.28
CA GLU A 277 3.10 10.87 6.00
C GLU A 277 3.39 10.38 4.58
N GLN A 278 2.63 9.39 4.10
CA GLN A 278 2.74 8.90 2.72
C GLN A 278 2.33 9.95 1.70
N VAL A 279 1.18 10.61 1.88
CA VAL A 279 0.71 11.68 0.98
C VAL A 279 1.72 12.83 0.92
N SER A 280 2.33 13.20 2.06
CA SER A 280 3.39 14.21 2.10
C SER A 280 4.62 13.79 1.29
N TRP A 281 5.13 12.57 1.54
CA TRP A 281 6.31 12.03 0.87
C TRP A 281 6.14 11.80 -0.65
N LEU A 282 4.91 11.47 -1.07
CA LEU A 282 4.55 11.25 -2.46
C LEU A 282 4.23 12.55 -3.21
N SER A 283 4.12 13.68 -2.51
CA SER A 283 3.85 14.98 -3.13
C SER A 283 4.91 15.34 -4.16
N GLY A 284 4.47 15.74 -5.36
CA GLY A 284 5.37 16.08 -6.47
C GLY A 284 5.91 14.88 -7.26
N ARG A 285 5.58 13.64 -6.89
CA ARG A 285 5.95 12.45 -7.67
C ARG A 285 4.91 12.16 -8.78
N PRO A 286 5.31 11.66 -9.96
CA PRO A 286 4.42 11.42 -11.10
C PRO A 286 3.56 10.15 -10.92
N LEU A 287 2.62 10.19 -9.98
CA LEU A 287 1.76 9.04 -9.58
C LEU A 287 0.37 9.08 -10.21
N GLY A 288 0.09 10.03 -11.10
CA GLY A 288 -1.22 10.20 -11.72
C GLY A 288 -2.34 10.38 -10.69
N ARG A 289 -3.36 9.51 -10.73
CA ARG A 289 -4.54 9.58 -9.85
C ARG A 289 -4.32 8.96 -8.46
N ASP A 290 -3.23 8.23 -8.27
CA ASP A 290 -2.99 7.45 -7.04
C ASP A 290 -2.88 8.36 -5.81
N LEU A 291 -2.17 9.47 -5.93
CA LEU A 291 -2.03 10.46 -4.85
C LEU A 291 -3.38 11.07 -4.44
N LEU A 292 -4.26 11.34 -5.42
CA LEU A 292 -5.61 11.87 -5.15
C LEU A 292 -6.45 10.85 -4.39
N ILE A 293 -6.39 9.58 -4.77
CA ILE A 293 -7.16 8.52 -4.11
C ILE A 293 -6.66 8.30 -2.67
N LEU A 294 -5.34 8.29 -2.44
CA LEU A 294 -4.78 8.23 -1.09
C LEU A 294 -5.19 9.44 -0.24
N SER A 295 -5.19 10.64 -0.82
CA SER A 295 -5.64 11.86 -0.16
C SER A 295 -7.13 11.81 0.22
N ASN A 296 -7.97 11.19 -0.62
CA ASN A 296 -9.38 10.96 -0.29
C ASN A 296 -9.54 10.01 0.91
N GLY A 297 -8.73 8.95 0.97
CA GLY A 297 -8.66 8.05 2.13
C GLY A 297 -8.29 8.82 3.41
N LEU A 298 -7.23 9.62 3.35
CA LEU A 298 -6.78 10.48 4.45
C LEU A 298 -7.88 11.43 4.94
N ASN A 299 -8.57 12.10 4.03
CA ASN A 299 -9.64 13.05 4.36
C ASN A 299 -10.84 12.37 5.06
N LYS A 300 -11.17 11.13 4.70
CA LYS A 300 -12.21 10.35 5.39
C LYS A 300 -11.83 10.10 6.85
N LEU A 301 -10.60 9.68 7.11
CA LEU A 301 -10.10 9.42 8.46
C LEU A 301 -10.06 10.70 9.30
N LYS A 302 -9.61 11.81 8.70
CA LYS A 302 -9.59 13.12 9.37
C LYS A 302 -10.96 13.58 9.86
N SER A 303 -12.06 13.14 9.24
CA SER A 303 -13.42 13.48 9.72
C SER A 303 -13.79 12.83 11.05
N GLN A 304 -12.98 11.88 11.54
CA GLN A 304 -13.22 11.13 12.77
C GLN A 304 -12.31 11.53 13.94
N LEU A 305 -11.28 12.35 13.69
CA LEU A 305 -10.28 12.82 14.66
C LEU A 305 -10.52 14.29 15.01
#